data_AF-A0A099F614-F1
#
_entry.id   AF-A0A099F614-F1
#
_cell.length_a   1.000
_cell.length_b   1.000
_cell.length_c   1.000
_cell.angle_alpha   90.00
_cell.angle_beta   90.00
_cell.angle_gamma   90.00
#
_symmetry.space_group_name_H-M   'P 1'
#
loop_
_entity.id
_entity.type
_entity.pdbx_description
1 polymer ?
#
loop_
_entity_poly.entity_id
_entity_poly.type
_entity_poly.pdbx_seq_one_letter_code
_entity_poly.pdbx_strand_id
1 'polypeptide(L)' 'MEARAATRGLPVDQIEAEAFSHTAIREYVTAEQIADQVLYLASPRGRTIPGQSLSVCGRTERPG' A
#
# COMPACT_ATOMS: atom_id res chain seq x y z
N MET A 1 -6.86 9.18 6.82
CA MET A 1 -6.40 10.44 6.21
C MET A 1 -6.79 11.66 7.03
N GLU A 2 -7.98 11.67 7.65
CA GLU A 2 -8.49 12.78 8.48
C GLU A 2 -7.51 13.27 9.56
N ALA A 3 -6.81 12.35 10.26
CA ALA A 3 -5.80 12.74 11.24
C ALA A 3 -4.58 13.46 10.63
N ARG A 4 -4.20 13.15 9.38
CA ARG A 4 -3.13 13.88 8.65
C ARG A 4 -3.64 15.21 8.11
N ALA A 5 -4.91 15.26 7.73
CA ALA A 5 -5.61 16.48 7.30
C ALA A 5 -5.76 17.50 8.42
N ALA A 6 -6.16 17.04 9.61
CA ALA A 6 -6.25 17.87 10.79
C ALA A 6 -4.91 18.51 11.18
N THR A 7 -3.79 17.79 11.01
CA THR A 7 -2.45 18.31 11.35
C THR A 7 -1.90 19.28 10.30
N ARG A 8 -2.31 19.16 9.02
CA ARG A 8 -1.82 20.00 7.91
C ARG A 8 -2.77 21.12 7.48
N GLY A 9 -4.02 21.10 7.95
CA GLY A 9 -5.03 22.10 7.61
C GLY A 9 -5.48 22.08 6.14
N LEU A 10 -5.22 21.00 5.40
CA LEU A 10 -5.59 20.83 3.99
C LEU A 10 -6.81 19.92 3.87
N PRO A 11 -7.65 20.09 2.82
CA PRO A 11 -8.74 19.16 2.55
C PRO A 11 -8.21 17.74 2.29
N VAL A 12 -9.00 16.73 2.69
CA VAL A 12 -8.63 15.31 2.59
C VAL A 12 -8.24 14.92 1.16
N ASP A 13 -8.98 15.41 0.19
CA ASP A 13 -8.80 15.12 -1.24
C ASP A 13 -7.43 15.56 -1.76
N GLN A 14 -6.92 16.72 -1.28
CA GLN A 14 -5.58 17.20 -1.64
C GLN A 14 -4.48 16.34 -1.02
N ILE A 15 -4.71 15.85 0.20
CA ILE A 15 -3.76 14.97 0.90
C ILE A 15 -3.76 13.57 0.27
N GLU A 16 -4.91 13.09 -0.19
CA GLU A 16 -5.03 11.85 -0.96
C GLU A 16 -4.31 11.97 -2.30
N ALA A 17 -4.53 13.05 -3.05
CA ALA A 17 -3.82 13.30 -4.29
C ALA A 17 -2.29 13.37 -4.08
N GLU A 18 -1.83 14.08 -3.04
CA GLU A 18 -0.41 14.12 -2.66
C GLU A 18 0.11 12.71 -2.33
N ALA A 19 -0.58 11.98 -1.45
CA ALA A 19 -0.17 10.64 -1.03
C ALA A 19 -0.11 9.65 -2.20
N PHE A 20 -1.09 9.67 -3.10
CA PHE A 20 -1.13 8.81 -4.27
C PHE A 20 -0.05 9.15 -5.29
N SER A 21 0.37 10.42 -5.39
CA SER A 21 1.48 10.81 -6.25
C SER A 21 2.80 10.12 -5.91
N HIS A 22 2.96 9.65 -4.67
CA HIS A 22 4.14 8.91 -4.19
C HIS A 22 4.01 7.39 -4.30
N THR A 23 2.94 6.88 -4.93
CA THR A 23 2.73 5.45 -5.17
C THR A 23 2.64 5.18 -6.66
N ALA A 24 3.10 4.01 -7.10
CA ALA A 24 3.06 3.64 -8.51
C ALA A 24 1.63 3.36 -9.01
N ILE A 25 0.76 2.84 -8.13
CA ILE A 25 -0.60 2.41 -8.50
C ILE A 25 -1.66 3.50 -8.29
N ARG A 26 -1.34 4.58 -7.55
CA ARG A 26 -2.20 5.75 -7.31
C ARG A 26 -3.57 5.44 -6.70
N GLU A 27 -3.67 4.31 -6.04
CA GLU A 27 -4.88 3.84 -5.37
C GLU A 27 -4.51 3.14 -4.06
N TYR A 28 -5.51 2.93 -3.21
CA TYR A 28 -5.34 2.13 -2.00
C TYR A 28 -5.26 0.65 -2.33
N VAL A 29 -4.36 -0.03 -1.63
CA VAL A 29 -4.38 -1.49 -1.57
C VAL A 29 -5.61 -1.92 -0.77
N THR A 30 -6.39 -2.86 -1.31
CA THR A 30 -7.55 -3.42 -0.61
C THR A 30 -7.17 -4.59 0.29
N ALA A 31 -8.04 -4.93 1.24
CA ALA A 31 -7.84 -6.09 2.11
C ALA A 31 -7.80 -7.39 1.29
N GLU A 32 -8.63 -7.49 0.24
CA GLU A 32 -8.69 -8.62 -0.67
C GLU A 32 -7.38 -8.81 -1.43
N GLN A 33 -6.75 -7.74 -1.91
CA GLN A 33 -5.46 -7.83 -2.59
C GLN A 33 -4.34 -8.34 -1.67
N ILE A 34 -4.38 -7.98 -0.39
CA ILE A 34 -3.46 -8.54 0.62
C ILE A 34 -3.77 -10.03 0.84
N ALA A 35 -5.05 -10.38 0.98
CA ALA A 35 -5.48 -11.77 1.17
C ALA A 35 -5.06 -12.66 -0.02
N ASP A 36 -5.21 -12.18 -1.25
CA ASP A 36 -4.82 -12.89 -2.47
C ASP A 36 -3.31 -13.20 -2.47
N GLN A 37 -2.48 -12.24 -2.06
CA GLN A 37 -1.04 -12.45 -1.93
C GLN A 37 -0.71 -13.51 -0.87
N VAL A 38 -1.41 -13.50 0.27
CA VAL A 38 -1.26 -14.52 1.33
C VAL A 38 -1.67 -15.89 0.82
N LEU A 39 -2.81 -16.00 0.13
CA LEU A 39 -3.30 -17.24 -0.46
C LEU A 39 -2.32 -17.82 -1.48
N TYR A 40 -1.74 -16.97 -2.34
CA TYR A 40 -0.71 -17.39 -3.29
C TYR A 40 0.52 -17.98 -2.58
N LEU A 41 1.04 -17.27 -1.57
CA LEU A 41 2.23 -17.70 -0.81
C LEU A 41 1.98 -18.98 0.00
N ALA A 42 0.78 -19.16 0.56
CA ALA A 42 0.40 -20.36 1.31
C ALA A 42 0.10 -21.56 0.40
N SER A 43 -0.11 -21.34 -0.89
CA SER A 43 -0.36 -22.42 -1.86
C SER A 43 0.91 -23.21 -2.19
N PRO A 44 0.80 -24.38 -2.85
CA PRO A 44 1.96 -25.11 -3.36
C PRO A 44 2.87 -24.29 -4.28
N ARG A 45 2.35 -23.23 -4.90
CA ARG A 45 3.12 -22.32 -5.77
C ARG A 45 4.10 -21.44 -5.00
N GLY A 46 3.85 -21.17 -3.72
CA GLY A 46 4.72 -20.37 -2.86
C GLY A 46 5.90 -21.14 -2.25
N ARG A 47 6.01 -22.46 -2.48
CA ARG A 47 6.97 -23.35 -1.78
C ARG A 47 8.44 -22.93 -1.88
N THR A 48 8.82 -22.14 -2.88
CA THR A 48 10.19 -21.69 -3.13
C THR A 48 10.48 -20.27 -2.63
N ILE A 49 9.55 -19.64 -1.91
CA ILE A 49 9.67 -18.26 -1.41
C ILE A 49 9.64 -18.19 0.14
N PRO A 50 10.32 -19.08 0.89
CA PRO A 50 10.33 -18.98 2.35
C PRO A 50 11.27 -17.88 2.85
N GLY A 51 10.99 -17.37 4.05
CA GLY A 51 11.87 -16.46 4.78
C GLY A 51 12.00 -15.05 4.22
N GLN A 52 11.19 -14.69 3.21
CA GLN A 52 11.17 -13.36 2.62
C GLN A 52 10.11 -12.49 3.29
N SER A 53 10.44 -11.22 3.52
CA SER A 53 9.44 -10.19 3.84
C SER A 53 8.98 -9.53 2.54
N LEU A 54 7.70 -9.64 2.22
CA LEU A 54 7.11 -9.06 1.02
C LEU A 54 6.19 -7.90 1.41
N SER A 55 6.36 -6.75 0.73
CA SER A 55 5.53 -5.57 0.94
C SER A 55 4.40 -5.51 -0.09
N VAL A 56 3.19 -5.16 0.36
CA VAL A 56 2.01 -4.93 -0.48
C VAL A 56 1.54 -3.49 -0.27
N CYS A 57 2.26 -2.53 -0.85
CA CYS A 57 2.04 -1.09 -0.62
C CYS A 57 1.95 -0.25 -1.90
N GLY A 58 1.92 -0.86 -3.09
CA GLY A 58 1.87 -0.10 -4.34
C GLY A 58 3.13 0.71 -4.65
N ARG A 59 4.30 0.32 -4.11
CA ARG A 59 5.59 1.03 -4.22
C ARG A 59 5.49 2.47 -3.73
N THR A 60 5.19 2.64 -2.45
CA THR A 60 5.27 3.95 -1.80
C THR A 60 6.72 4.38 -1.67
N GLU A 61 7.11 5.47 -2.32
CA GLU A 61 8.43 6.08 -2.16
C GLU A 61 8.38 7.15 -1.05
N ARG A 62 9.49 7.31 -0.33
CA ARG A 62 9.61 8.41 0.63
C ARG A 62 9.98 9.67 -0.17
N PRO A 63 9.23 10.78 -0.04
CA PRO A 63 9.71 12.06 -0.56
C PRO A 63 11.03 12.40 0.16
N GLY A 64 12.06 12.75 -0.63
CA GLY A 64 13.37 13.18 -0.14
C GLY A 64 13.35 14.57 0.49
#